data_AF-A0A8J4XC61-F1
#
_entry.id   AF-A0A8J4XC61-F1
#
_cell.length_a   1.000
_cell.length_b   1.000
_cell.length_c   1.000
_cell.angle_alpha   90.00
_cell.angle_beta   90.00
_cell.angle_gamma   90.00
#
_symmetry.space_group_name_H-M   'P 1'
#
loop_
_entity.id
_entity.type
_entity.pdbx_description
1 polymer ?
#
loop_
_entity_poly.entity_id
_entity_poly.type
_entity_poly.pdbx_seq_one_letter_code
_entity_poly.pdbx_strand_id
1 'polypeptide(L)'
;IYRSKRCEEYIDGAREVHANWMRYVNCARNDAEQNLVAFQYRGGILYRCCRPINPGQELLVWYEEEYAKELSPAFDYLWNKKSSTN
;
A
#
# COMPACT_ATOMS: atom_id res chain seq x y z
N ILE A 1 4.99 -25.13 23.99
CA ILE A 1 4.29 -24.59 22.80
C ILE A 1 4.82 -23.18 22.56
N TYR A 2 5.83 -23.01 21.70
CA TYR A 2 6.38 -21.69 21.40
C TYR A 2 5.45 -21.05 20.37
N ARG A 3 4.55 -20.16 20.83
CA ARG A 3 3.83 -19.27 19.91
C ARG A 3 4.91 -18.39 19.27
N SER A 4 5.25 -18.62 18.01
CA SER A 4 6.06 -17.66 17.26
C SER A 4 5.31 -16.33 17.34
N LYS A 5 5.89 -15.34 18.02
CA LYS A 5 5.39 -13.97 17.92
C LYS A 5 5.34 -13.64 16.43
N ARG A 6 4.18 -13.21 15.91
CA ARG A 6 4.12 -12.54 14.60
C ARG A 6 5.10 -11.38 14.68
N CYS A 7 6.25 -11.50 14.03
CA CYS A 7 7.19 -10.40 13.89
C CYS A 7 6.72 -9.60 12.69
N GLU A 8 6.15 -8.43 12.95
CA GLU A 8 5.72 -7.52 11.90
C GLU A 8 6.92 -6.66 11.50
N GLU A 9 7.28 -6.70 10.23
CA GLU A 9 8.29 -5.85 9.64
C GLU A 9 7.60 -4.74 8.83
N TYR A 10 8.16 -3.54 8.85
CA TYR A 10 7.60 -2.37 8.20
C TYR A 10 8.59 -1.79 7.21
N ILE A 11 8.09 -1.38 6.04
CA ILE A 11 8.87 -0.63 5.05
C ILE A 11 8.58 0.86 5.25
N ASP A 12 9.58 1.61 5.71
CA ASP A 12 9.47 3.05 5.91
C ASP A 12 9.94 3.83 4.68
N GLY A 13 9.00 4.51 4.03
CA GLY A 13 9.24 5.40 2.88
C GLY A 13 9.39 6.89 3.24
N ALA A 14 9.46 7.25 4.52
CA ALA A 14 9.45 8.65 4.96
C ALA A 14 10.67 9.44 4.47
N ARG A 15 11.87 8.84 4.55
CA ARG A 15 13.13 9.50 4.13
C ARG A 15 13.35 9.35 2.63
N GLU A 16 13.36 10.48 1.92
CA GLU A 16 13.49 10.50 0.45
C GLU A 16 14.77 9.82 -0.05
N VAL A 17 15.88 9.99 0.66
CA VAL A 17 17.18 9.39 0.32
C VAL A 17 17.20 7.85 0.40
N HIS A 18 16.22 7.25 1.08
CA HIS A 18 16.12 5.80 1.30
C HIS A 18 14.86 5.19 0.67
N ALA A 19 14.11 5.99 -0.09
CA ALA A 19 12.83 5.59 -0.66
C ALA A 19 12.85 5.80 -2.18
N ASN A 20 11.86 5.21 -2.86
CA ASN A 20 11.68 5.37 -4.29
C ASN A 20 10.43 6.22 -4.59
N TRP A 21 10.12 6.37 -5.87
CA TRP A 21 8.98 7.16 -6.37
C TRP A 21 7.61 6.70 -5.83
N MET A 22 7.47 5.44 -5.38
CA MET A 22 6.19 4.90 -4.91
C MET A 22 5.69 5.61 -3.65
N ARG A 23 6.58 6.28 -2.89
CA ARG A 23 6.19 7.08 -1.71
C ARG A 23 5.26 8.24 -2.06
N TYR A 24 5.33 8.75 -3.29
CA TYR A 24 4.54 9.89 -3.77
C TYR A 24 3.20 9.46 -4.36
N VAL A 25 2.93 8.16 -4.50
CA VAL A 25 1.64 7.66 -5.00
C VAL A 25 0.59 7.81 -3.90
N ASN A 26 -0.44 8.57 -4.22
CA ASN A 26 -1.56 8.87 -3.34
C ASN A 26 -2.50 7.68 -3.19
N CYS A 27 -3.16 7.60 -2.03
CA CYS A 27 -4.18 6.58 -1.81
C CYS A 27 -5.45 6.95 -2.58
N ALA A 28 -6.08 5.98 -3.23
CA ALA A 28 -7.41 6.14 -3.79
C ALA A 28 -8.43 6.36 -2.65
N ARG A 29 -9.39 7.24 -2.87
CA ARG A 29 -10.50 7.55 -1.95
C ARG A 29 -11.72 6.68 -2.20
N ASN A 30 -11.82 6.11 -3.40
CA ASN A 30 -12.89 5.22 -3.84
C ASN A 30 -12.43 4.37 -5.03
N ASP A 31 -13.19 3.32 -5.32
CA ASP A 31 -12.86 2.36 -6.38
C ASP A 31 -12.90 2.96 -7.80
N ALA A 32 -13.67 4.04 -8.01
CA ALA A 32 -13.81 4.65 -9.33
C ALA A 32 -12.53 5.38 -9.77
N GLU A 33 -11.78 5.93 -8.81
CA GLU A 33 -10.50 6.61 -9.08
C GLU A 33 -9.29 5.69 -8.95
N GLN A 34 -9.40 4.59 -8.22
CA GLN A 34 -8.31 3.61 -8.08
C GLN A 34 -7.81 3.11 -9.44
N ASN A 35 -6.51 3.10 -9.65
CA ASN A 35 -5.88 2.50 -10.83
C ASN A 35 -4.67 1.62 -10.51
N LEU A 36 -4.22 1.62 -9.26
CA LEU A 36 -3.18 0.72 -8.74
C LEU A 36 -3.71 -0.13 -7.58
N VAL A 37 -3.21 -1.35 -7.49
CA VAL A 37 -3.39 -2.26 -6.35
C VAL A 37 -2.03 -2.56 -5.73
N ALA A 38 -1.93 -2.38 -4.41
CA ALA A 38 -0.78 -2.78 -3.61
C ALA A 38 -0.94 -4.22 -3.09
N PHE A 39 0.11 -5.02 -3.22
CA PHE A 39 0.15 -6.40 -2.75
C PHE A 39 1.56 -6.78 -2.29
N GLN A 40 1.65 -7.75 -1.38
CA GLN A 40 2.94 -8.29 -0.92
C GLN A 40 3.41 -9.41 -1.85
N TYR A 41 4.68 -9.36 -2.24
CA TYR A 41 5.33 -10.42 -3.01
C TYR A 41 6.78 -10.57 -2.57
N ARG A 42 7.16 -11.78 -2.14
CA ARG A 42 8.53 -12.14 -1.70
C ARG A 42 9.14 -11.13 -0.70
N GLY A 43 8.37 -10.70 0.28
CA GLY A 43 8.81 -9.76 1.31
C GLY A 43 8.81 -8.28 0.90
N GLY A 44 8.50 -7.96 -0.36
CA GLY A 44 8.34 -6.58 -0.84
C GLY A 44 6.87 -6.19 -1.04
N ILE A 45 6.63 -4.88 -1.18
CA ILE A 45 5.34 -4.32 -1.58
C ILE A 45 5.44 -3.86 -3.03
N LEU A 46 4.60 -4.41 -3.89
CA LEU A 46 4.55 -4.10 -5.32
C LEU A 46 3.21 -3.45 -5.66
N TYR A 47 3.22 -2.58 -6.68
CA TYR A 47 2.02 -2.00 -7.26
C TYR A 47 1.79 -2.60 -8.65
N ARG A 48 0.55 -3.03 -8.92
CA ARG A 48 0.11 -3.42 -10.28
C ARG A 48 -1.05 -2.53 -10.71
N CYS A 49 -1.15 -2.27 -12.01
CA CYS A 49 -2.30 -1.59 -12.57
C CYS A 49 -3.52 -2.52 -12.54
N CYS A 50 -4.66 -2.04 -12.04
CA CYS A 50 -5.94 -2.76 -12.11
C CYS A 50 -6.82 -2.32 -13.29
N ARG A 51 -6.42 -1.25 -13.99
CA ARG A 51 -7.04 -0.76 -15.22
C ARG A 51 -6.03 0.02 -16.08
N PRO A 52 -6.29 0.26 -17.37
CA PRO A 52 -5.46 1.14 -18.20
C PRO A 52 -5.32 2.54 -17.59
N ILE A 53 -4.13 3.12 -17.72
CA ILE A 53 -3.78 4.46 -17.22
C ILE A 53 -3.37 5.32 -18.40
N ASN A 54 -4.18 6.31 -18.75
CA ASN A 54 -3.90 7.26 -19.81
C ASN A 54 -2.90 8.33 -19.36
N PRO A 55 -2.16 8.94 -20.29
CA PRO A 55 -1.28 10.07 -19.98
C PRO A 55 -2.02 11.19 -19.23
N GLY A 56 -1.39 11.72 -18.18
CA GLY A 56 -1.96 12.79 -17.34
C GLY A 56 -2.90 12.30 -16.22
N GLN A 57 -3.24 11.00 -16.15
CA GLN A 57 -3.96 10.47 -15.01
C GLN A 57 -3.03 10.28 -13.81
N GLU A 58 -3.49 10.71 -12.64
CA GLU A 58 -2.79 10.48 -11.37
C GLU A 58 -2.79 9.00 -11.01
N LEU A 59 -1.68 8.52 -10.43
CA LEU A 59 -1.58 7.17 -9.89
C LEU A 59 -2.21 7.12 -8.49
N LEU A 60 -3.23 6.30 -8.32
CA LEU A 60 -4.01 6.18 -7.09
C LEU A 60 -4.10 4.72 -6.66
N VAL A 61 -3.56 4.43 -5.48
CA VAL A 61 -3.37 3.07 -4.96
C VAL A 61 -4.33 2.73 -3.82
N TRP A 62 -4.84 1.51 -3.83
CA TRP A 62 -5.46 0.88 -2.66
C TRP A 62 -4.93 -0.55 -2.49
N TYR A 63 -5.12 -1.15 -1.32
CA TYR A 63 -4.76 -2.55 -1.11
C TYR A 63 -5.84 -3.49 -1.67
N GLU A 64 -5.46 -4.73 -1.96
CA GLU A 64 -6.41 -5.78 -2.33
C GLU A 64 -7.25 -6.19 -1.10
N GLU A 65 -8.58 -6.37 -1.23
CA GLU A 65 -9.44 -6.72 -0.08
C GLU A 65 -9.02 -8.05 0.59
N GLU A 66 -8.49 -8.98 -0.19
CA GLU A 66 -7.95 -10.25 0.32
C GLU A 66 -6.65 -10.04 1.10
N TYR A 67 -5.84 -9.04 0.73
CA TYR A 67 -4.65 -8.61 1.47
C TYR A 67 -5.04 -8.03 2.85
N ALA A 68 -6.13 -7.25 2.93
CA ALA A 68 -6.62 -6.68 4.18
C ALA A 68 -7.07 -7.73 5.22
N LYS A 69 -7.67 -8.84 4.75
CA LYS A 69 -8.20 -9.90 5.62
C LYS A 69 -7.10 -10.68 6.34
N GLU A 70 -5.88 -10.71 5.82
CA GLU A 70 -4.75 -11.47 6.38
C GLU A 70 -3.81 -10.62 7.26
N LEU A 71 -3.92 -9.29 7.17
CA LEU A 71 -3.03 -8.34 7.82
C LEU A 71 -3.41 -8.05 9.28
N SER A 72 -2.45 -7.50 10.01
CA SER A 72 -2.64 -7.08 11.39
C SER A 72 -3.39 -5.74 11.45
N PRO A 73 -4.07 -5.43 12.58
CA PRO A 73 -4.67 -4.11 12.81
C PRO A 73 -3.68 -2.94 12.66
N ALA A 74 -2.37 -3.19 12.80
CA ALA A 74 -1.35 -2.17 12.61
C ALA A 74 -1.22 -1.75 11.14
N PHE A 75 -1.42 -2.68 10.20
CA PHE A 75 -1.41 -2.36 8.77
C PHE A 75 -2.55 -1.40 8.41
N ASP A 76 -3.78 -1.72 8.84
CA ASP A 76 -4.94 -0.86 8.61
C ASP A 76 -4.74 0.53 9.23
N TYR A 77 -4.20 0.61 10.44
CA TYR A 77 -3.89 1.89 11.07
C TYR A 77 -2.89 2.73 10.25
N LEU A 78 -1.79 2.12 9.82
CA LEU A 78 -0.76 2.83 9.03
C LEU A 78 -1.28 3.26 7.67
N TRP A 79 -2.07 2.39 7.02
CA TRP A 79 -2.65 2.70 5.72
C TRP A 79 -3.68 3.83 5.82
N ASN A 80 -4.57 3.78 6.82
CA ASN A 80 -5.55 4.82 7.08
C ASN A 80 -4.87 6.16 7.40
N LYS A 81 -3.74 6.15 8.13
CA LYS A 81 -2.95 7.35 8.36
C LYS A 81 -2.39 7.91 7.05
N LYS A 82 -1.83 7.04 6.18
CA LYS A 82 -1.31 7.46 4.88
C LYS A 82 -2.43 8.05 4.01
N SER A 83 -3.58 7.39 3.93
CA SER A 83 -4.71 7.84 3.09
C SER A 83 -5.37 9.12 3.60
N SER A 84 -5.33 9.40 4.90
CA SER A 84 -5.94 10.61 5.50
C SER A 84 -5.10 11.88 5.34
N THR A 85 -3.87 11.78 4.82
CA THR A 85 -2.95 12.93 4.69
C THR A 85 -3.05 13.61 3.31
N ASN A 86 -4.05 13.26 2.51
CA ASN A 86 -4.33 13.82 1.18
C ASN A 86 -5.51 14.78 1.18
#